data_AF-F4Q7D7-F1
#
_entry.id   AF-F4Q7D7-F1
#
_cell.length_a   1.000
_cell.length_b   1.000
_cell.length_c   1.000
_cell.angle_alpha   90.00
_cell.angle_beta   90.00
_cell.angle_gamma   90.00
#
_symmetry.space_group_name_H-M   'P 1'
#
loop_
_entity.id
_entity.type
_entity.pdbx_description
1 polymer ?
#
loop_
_entity_poly.entity_id
_entity_poly.type
_entity_poly.pdbx_seq_one_letter_code
_entity_poly.pdbx_strand_id
1 'polypeptide(L)'
;MTQSFFSPNLQYLMMDFELFGGSAKPSPKVTKMSVNTRNPTQLLSPRSLDGECTITPEYIPDSVEHLCVDGITNPEKTIFPSRLVKFATSSNYESQFNYPPTLRELIYQRGDHPPPPIIYLPTSLESLDIEMNIIQDTSIFTLPPTKIINNDNTKDNPLHFVLPHRLKNLEISCVQVSDENDFSNRIDPIINCSNVEHLKMSILHFIDLNIDIRRLDNGCVMMNLGETFFGGIYRQQHRLGNIIGMRIKGH
;
A
#
# COMPACT_ATOMS: atom_id res chain seq x y z
N MET A 1 -12.45 -26.77 27.65
CA MET A 1 -12.95 -26.40 26.32
C MET A 1 -13.60 -25.03 26.46
N THR A 2 -12.94 -23.97 26.02
CA THR A 2 -13.57 -22.66 25.90
C THR A 2 -14.41 -22.67 24.64
N GLN A 3 -15.74 -22.72 24.81
CA GLN A 3 -16.67 -22.59 23.70
C GLN A 3 -16.48 -21.21 23.08
N SER A 4 -16.21 -21.15 21.78
CA SER A 4 -16.15 -19.88 21.07
C SER A 4 -17.54 -19.24 21.10
N PHE A 5 -17.60 -17.95 21.45
CA PHE A 5 -18.85 -17.17 21.45
C PHE A 5 -19.33 -16.84 20.02
N PHE A 6 -18.52 -17.12 19.00
CA PHE A 6 -18.82 -16.78 17.62
C PHE A 6 -19.64 -17.88 16.93
N SER A 7 -20.54 -17.44 16.04
CA SER A 7 -21.27 -18.35 15.16
C SER A 7 -20.27 -19.20 14.34
N PRO A 8 -20.50 -20.52 14.20
CA PRO A 8 -19.63 -21.40 13.40
C PRO A 8 -19.63 -21.07 11.89
N ASN A 9 -20.50 -20.15 11.45
CA ASN A 9 -20.61 -19.67 10.07
C ASN A 9 -20.24 -18.18 9.92
N LEU A 10 -19.62 -17.58 10.95
CA LEU A 10 -19.17 -16.19 10.88
C LEU A 10 -18.04 -16.05 9.84
N GLN A 11 -18.24 -15.19 8.85
CA GLN A 11 -17.28 -14.90 7.77
C GLN A 11 -16.63 -13.52 7.90
N TYR A 12 -17.36 -12.57 8.50
CA TYR A 12 -16.91 -11.20 8.72
C TYR A 12 -16.84 -10.93 10.22
N LEU A 13 -15.73 -10.40 10.69
CA LEU A 13 -15.53 -10.04 12.09
C LEU A 13 -14.94 -8.63 12.17
N MET A 14 -15.63 -7.75 12.87
CA MET A 14 -15.10 -6.45 13.29
C MET A 14 -14.94 -6.49 14.80
N MET A 15 -13.78 -6.11 15.29
CA MET A 15 -13.50 -6.10 16.73
C MET A 15 -12.60 -4.93 17.12
N ASP A 16 -12.81 -4.43 18.33
CA ASP A 16 -11.91 -3.46 18.95
C ASP A 16 -10.70 -4.18 19.56
N PHE A 17 -9.57 -3.47 19.61
CA PHE A 17 -8.32 -4.00 20.15
C PHE A 17 -8.44 -4.45 21.61
N GLU A 18 -9.29 -3.83 22.41
CA GLU A 18 -9.52 -4.21 23.81
C GLU A 18 -10.08 -5.63 23.97
N LEU A 19 -10.73 -6.14 22.92
CA LEU A 19 -11.26 -7.51 22.87
C LEU A 19 -10.24 -8.49 22.26
N PHE A 20 -9.13 -7.97 21.73
CA PHE A 20 -7.99 -8.71 21.19
C PHE A 20 -7.11 -9.18 22.36
N GLY A 21 -6.68 -10.44 22.39
CA GLY A 21 -5.97 -10.99 23.56
C GLY A 21 -6.84 -11.70 24.61
N GLY A 22 -8.16 -11.61 24.50
CA GLY A 22 -9.10 -12.26 25.42
C GLY A 22 -9.23 -13.78 25.20
N SER A 23 -10.09 -14.42 26.01
CA SER A 23 -10.34 -15.88 25.96
C SER A 23 -11.12 -16.36 24.72
N ALA A 24 -11.62 -15.46 23.89
CA ALA A 24 -12.44 -15.76 22.72
C ALA A 24 -11.60 -15.78 21.44
N LYS A 25 -11.31 -16.99 20.92
CA LYS A 25 -10.67 -17.15 19.61
C LYS A 25 -11.71 -17.01 18.49
N PRO A 26 -11.41 -16.24 17.41
CA PRO A 26 -12.29 -16.14 16.26
C PRO A 26 -12.53 -17.51 15.61
N SER A 27 -13.65 -17.62 14.89
CA SER A 27 -13.93 -18.82 14.10
C SER A 27 -12.87 -19.01 13.00
N PRO A 28 -12.39 -20.25 12.74
CA PRO A 28 -11.46 -20.53 11.65
C PRO A 28 -12.08 -20.39 10.25
N LYS A 29 -13.33 -19.94 10.15
CA LYS A 29 -14.01 -19.63 8.88
C LYS A 29 -14.09 -18.13 8.59
N VAL A 30 -13.57 -17.28 9.46
CA VAL A 30 -13.53 -15.82 9.21
C VAL A 30 -12.58 -15.57 8.03
N THR A 31 -13.11 -14.94 6.97
CA THR A 31 -12.33 -14.57 5.78
C THR A 31 -12.04 -13.08 5.72
N LYS A 32 -12.84 -12.26 6.41
CA LYS A 32 -12.68 -10.81 6.47
C LYS A 32 -12.64 -10.34 7.92
N MET A 33 -11.59 -9.62 8.28
CA MET A 33 -11.37 -9.17 9.64
C MET A 33 -10.95 -7.71 9.68
N SER A 34 -11.55 -6.93 10.59
CA SER A 34 -11.19 -5.55 10.87
C SER A 34 -10.92 -5.39 12.35
N VAL A 35 -9.75 -4.85 12.69
CA VAL A 35 -9.31 -4.61 14.07
C VAL A 35 -9.09 -3.13 14.26
N ASN A 36 -9.92 -2.52 15.08
CA ASN A 36 -9.82 -1.10 15.38
C ASN A 36 -8.91 -0.90 16.61
N THR A 37 -7.81 -0.17 16.43
CA THR A 37 -6.85 0.17 17.49
C THR A 37 -6.97 1.62 17.97
N ARG A 38 -7.97 2.37 17.48
CA ARG A 38 -8.21 3.76 17.85
C ARG A 38 -8.71 3.85 19.31
N ASN A 39 -7.79 3.75 20.27
CA ASN A 39 -7.73 4.47 21.56
C ASN A 39 -6.88 3.71 22.61
N PRO A 40 -5.56 3.88 22.67
CA PRO A 40 -4.79 3.50 23.86
C PRO A 40 -4.98 4.49 25.02
N THR A 41 -5.50 5.70 24.75
CA THR A 41 -5.40 6.85 25.67
C THR A 41 -6.64 7.14 26.52
N GLN A 42 -7.75 6.40 26.39
CA GLN A 42 -8.96 6.68 27.17
C GLN A 42 -9.72 5.41 27.61
N LEU A 43 -9.12 4.57 28.45
CA LEU A 43 -9.84 3.85 29.52
C LEU A 43 -8.82 3.10 30.40
N LEU A 44 -8.64 3.64 31.59
CA LEU A 44 -7.78 3.10 32.64
C LEU A 44 -8.19 1.67 33.02
N SER A 45 -7.50 0.68 32.47
CA SER A 45 -7.27 -0.60 33.15
C SER A 45 -5.76 -0.86 33.18
N PRO A 46 -5.10 -0.84 34.35
CA PRO A 46 -3.64 -0.80 34.48
C PRO A 46 -2.95 -2.17 34.26
N ARG A 47 -3.47 -3.03 33.37
CA ARG A 47 -2.97 -4.40 33.19
C ARG A 47 -2.29 -4.72 31.86
N SER A 48 -2.16 -3.78 30.94
CA SER A 48 -1.41 -4.00 29.69
C SER A 48 -0.62 -2.75 29.30
N LEU A 49 0.40 -2.41 30.09
CA LEU A 49 1.34 -1.33 29.76
C LEU A 49 2.26 -1.69 28.57
N ASP A 50 2.27 -2.95 28.13
CA ASP A 50 3.08 -3.46 27.01
C ASP A 50 2.22 -4.07 25.88
N GLY A 51 1.02 -3.54 25.65
CA GLY A 51 0.08 -4.08 24.65
C GLY A 51 0.53 -3.89 23.20
N GLU A 52 1.58 -4.60 22.79
CA GLU A 52 2.04 -4.66 21.40
C GLU A 52 0.93 -5.26 20.52
N CYS A 53 0.32 -4.45 19.65
CA CYS A 53 -0.61 -4.97 18.65
C CYS A 53 0.16 -5.75 17.58
N THR A 54 0.22 -7.08 17.76
CA THR A 54 0.94 -7.98 16.85
C THR A 54 -0.06 -8.89 16.14
N ILE A 55 -0.01 -8.93 14.81
CA ILE A 55 -0.75 -9.92 14.01
C ILE A 55 -0.09 -11.27 14.26
N THR A 56 -0.82 -12.20 14.89
CA THR A 56 -0.38 -13.57 15.10
C THR A 56 -1.50 -14.55 14.78
N PRO A 57 -1.17 -15.82 14.44
CA PRO A 57 -2.18 -16.86 14.17
C PRO A 57 -3.10 -17.16 15.35
N GLU A 58 -2.72 -16.73 16.57
CA GLU A 58 -3.56 -16.91 17.76
C GLU A 58 -4.80 -16.01 17.73
N TYR A 59 -4.67 -14.81 17.19
CA TYR A 59 -5.73 -13.81 17.17
C TYR A 59 -6.33 -13.60 15.78
N ILE A 60 -5.57 -13.85 14.73
CA ILE A 60 -6.00 -13.70 13.34
C ILE A 60 -5.92 -15.08 12.70
N PRO A 61 -7.07 -15.72 12.43
CA PRO A 61 -7.09 -17.03 11.80
C PRO A 61 -6.40 -17.03 10.44
N ASP A 62 -5.74 -18.13 10.10
CA ASP A 62 -5.07 -18.30 8.79
C ASP A 62 -6.06 -18.29 7.60
N SER A 63 -7.35 -18.46 7.88
CA SER A 63 -8.44 -18.34 6.89
C SER A 63 -8.71 -16.90 6.43
N VAL A 64 -8.16 -15.90 7.12
CA VAL A 64 -8.39 -14.48 6.79
C VAL A 64 -7.71 -14.16 5.45
N GLU A 65 -8.52 -13.68 4.52
CA GLU A 65 -8.08 -13.24 3.20
C GLU A 65 -8.02 -11.71 3.13
N HIS A 66 -8.87 -11.01 3.88
CA HIS A 66 -8.92 -9.55 3.93
C HIS A 66 -8.74 -9.08 5.38
N LEU A 67 -7.70 -8.29 5.62
CA LEU A 67 -7.36 -7.80 6.95
C LEU A 67 -7.25 -6.28 6.95
N CYS A 68 -7.93 -5.64 7.88
CA CYS A 68 -7.76 -4.22 8.19
C CYS A 68 -7.27 -4.09 9.63
N VAL A 69 -6.08 -3.51 9.82
CA VAL A 69 -5.50 -3.30 11.16
C VAL A 69 -4.77 -1.96 11.16
N ASP A 70 -5.21 -1.08 12.03
CA ASP A 70 -4.57 0.21 12.28
C ASP A 70 -3.51 0.09 13.38
N GLY A 71 -2.49 0.96 13.38
CA GLY A 71 -1.62 1.14 14.54
C GLY A 71 -0.73 -0.06 14.93
N ILE A 72 -0.26 -0.84 13.97
CA ILE A 72 0.69 -1.94 14.24
C ILE A 72 2.03 -1.37 14.70
N THR A 73 2.44 -1.72 15.92
CA THR A 73 3.66 -1.18 16.57
C THR A 73 4.94 -1.93 16.24
N ASN A 74 4.86 -3.22 15.88
CA ASN A 74 6.03 -4.09 15.59
C ASN A 74 5.84 -4.87 14.27
N PRO A 75 5.96 -4.20 13.11
CA PRO A 75 5.72 -4.80 11.81
C PRO A 75 6.66 -5.98 11.48
N GLU A 76 7.85 -6.01 12.05
CA GLU A 76 8.84 -7.07 11.84
C GLU A 76 8.50 -8.39 12.55
N LYS A 77 7.76 -8.33 13.67
CA LYS A 77 7.27 -9.50 14.42
C LYS A 77 5.92 -10.03 13.91
N THR A 78 5.31 -9.30 12.98
CA THR A 78 3.97 -9.57 12.45
C THR A 78 3.99 -10.84 11.60
N ILE A 79 3.12 -11.79 11.93
CA ILE A 79 2.92 -13.04 11.20
C ILE A 79 1.55 -12.96 10.51
N PHE A 80 1.56 -12.68 9.22
CA PHE A 80 0.34 -12.58 8.42
C PHE A 80 -0.29 -13.95 8.14
N PRO A 81 -1.63 -14.01 7.98
CA PRO A 81 -2.32 -15.18 7.43
C PRO A 81 -1.73 -15.56 6.06
N SER A 82 -1.54 -16.86 5.84
CA SER A 82 -0.97 -17.38 4.60
C SER A 82 -1.84 -17.08 3.38
N ARG A 83 -3.14 -16.90 3.58
CA ARG A 83 -4.15 -16.64 2.53
C ARG A 83 -4.47 -15.16 2.35
N LEU A 84 -3.75 -14.26 3.01
CA LEU A 84 -4.02 -12.83 2.95
C LEU A 84 -3.85 -12.27 1.54
N VAL A 85 -4.92 -11.78 0.95
CA VAL A 85 -4.97 -11.16 -0.39
C VAL A 85 -5.01 -9.64 -0.29
N LYS A 86 -5.72 -9.09 0.71
CA LYS A 86 -5.92 -7.65 0.89
C LYS A 86 -5.55 -7.23 2.29
N PHE A 87 -4.70 -6.21 2.40
CA PHE A 87 -4.29 -5.64 3.67
C PHE A 87 -4.53 -4.13 3.68
N ALA A 88 -5.19 -3.63 4.72
CA ALA A 88 -5.40 -2.22 4.98
C ALA A 88 -4.76 -1.84 6.31
N THR A 89 -3.97 -0.76 6.34
CA THR A 89 -3.30 -0.33 7.57
C THR A 89 -3.00 1.16 7.60
N SER A 90 -3.07 1.73 8.80
CA SER A 90 -2.53 3.06 9.13
C SER A 90 -1.23 2.93 9.96
N SER A 91 -0.13 2.45 9.36
CA SER A 91 1.15 2.29 10.08
C SER A 91 2.07 3.49 9.84
N ASN A 92 2.73 3.96 10.91
CA ASN A 92 3.62 5.12 10.94
C ASN A 92 5.13 4.76 10.89
N TYR A 93 5.51 3.53 10.56
CA TYR A 93 6.89 3.06 10.77
C TYR A 93 7.75 2.90 9.51
N GLU A 94 9.05 3.16 9.70
CA GLU A 94 10.15 2.91 8.74
C GLU A 94 10.54 1.42 8.61
N SER A 95 9.77 0.53 9.22
CA SER A 95 10.10 -0.89 9.37
C SER A 95 9.38 -1.76 8.34
N GLN A 96 10.11 -2.74 7.82
CA GLN A 96 9.63 -3.65 6.79
C GLN A 96 8.66 -4.69 7.39
N PHE A 97 7.48 -4.82 6.78
CA PHE A 97 6.58 -5.96 7.01
C PHE A 97 7.05 -7.20 6.25
N ASN A 98 6.81 -8.38 6.82
CA ASN A 98 6.99 -9.67 6.16
C ASN A 98 5.71 -10.10 5.42
N TYR A 99 5.32 -9.36 4.38
CA TYR A 99 4.08 -9.64 3.63
C TYR A 99 4.07 -11.06 3.04
N PRO A 100 2.93 -11.77 3.06
CA PRO A 100 2.83 -13.08 2.43
C PRO A 100 2.83 -12.94 0.90
N PRO A 101 3.30 -13.95 0.15
CA PRO A 101 3.35 -13.93 -1.33
C PRO A 101 1.99 -13.85 -2.01
N THR A 102 0.93 -14.11 -1.25
CA THR A 102 -0.47 -14.05 -1.65
C THR A 102 -1.04 -12.63 -1.65
N LEU A 103 -0.36 -11.65 -1.04
CA LEU A 103 -0.84 -10.27 -0.98
C LEU A 103 -0.89 -9.64 -2.38
N ARG A 104 -2.07 -9.16 -2.78
CA ARG A 104 -2.33 -8.49 -4.07
C ARG A 104 -2.77 -7.05 -3.91
N GLU A 105 -3.45 -6.70 -2.82
CA GLU A 105 -3.96 -5.36 -2.58
C GLU A 105 -3.43 -4.80 -1.25
N LEU A 106 -2.91 -3.58 -1.30
CA LEU A 106 -2.47 -2.84 -0.11
C LEU A 106 -3.18 -1.49 -0.09
N ILE A 107 -3.87 -1.21 1.01
CA ILE A 107 -4.43 0.10 1.33
C ILE A 107 -3.60 0.67 2.46
N TYR A 108 -2.91 1.77 2.18
CA TYR A 108 -2.00 2.40 3.11
C TYR A 108 -2.53 3.79 3.48
N GLN A 109 -2.92 3.93 4.73
CA GLN A 109 -3.34 5.22 5.29
C GLN A 109 -2.14 5.88 5.98
N ARG A 110 -1.62 6.95 5.39
CA ARG A 110 -0.48 7.64 5.98
C ARG A 110 -0.89 8.35 7.28
N GLY A 111 -0.17 8.07 8.36
CA GLY A 111 -0.29 8.85 9.60
C GLY A 111 0.33 10.25 9.50
N ASP A 112 0.01 11.12 10.45
CA ASP A 112 0.32 12.56 10.43
C ASP A 112 1.81 12.93 10.62
N HIS A 113 2.75 11.98 10.52
CA HIS A 113 4.16 12.22 10.85
C HIS A 113 5.01 12.57 9.60
N PRO A 114 5.67 13.74 9.59
CA PRO A 114 6.75 14.07 8.68
C PRO A 114 8.13 13.71 9.29
N PRO A 115 9.14 13.30 8.49
CA PRO A 115 9.13 13.11 7.02
C PRO A 115 8.35 11.84 6.59
N PRO A 116 7.94 11.73 5.30
CA PRO A 116 7.22 10.55 4.84
C PRO A 116 8.12 9.30 4.97
N PRO A 117 7.67 8.25 5.67
CA PRO A 117 8.44 7.03 5.83
C PRO A 117 8.65 6.35 4.47
N ILE A 118 9.73 5.55 4.38
CA ILE A 118 9.94 4.68 3.22
C ILE A 118 8.82 3.64 3.20
N ILE A 119 8.07 3.57 2.10
CA ILE A 119 7.02 2.56 1.94
C ILE A 119 7.65 1.28 1.38
N TYR A 120 7.51 0.19 2.14
CA TYR A 120 7.93 -1.14 1.71
C TYR A 120 6.81 -1.82 0.93
N LEU A 121 7.07 -2.17 -0.33
CA LEU A 121 6.07 -2.74 -1.23
C LEU A 121 6.49 -4.15 -1.68
N PRO A 122 5.63 -5.17 -1.53
CA PRO A 122 5.95 -6.52 -1.98
C PRO A 122 5.91 -6.67 -3.50
N THR A 123 6.76 -7.52 -4.08
CA THR A 123 6.78 -7.85 -5.51
C THR A 123 5.48 -8.49 -6.00
N SER A 124 4.72 -9.09 -5.09
CA SER A 124 3.45 -9.74 -5.33
C SER A 124 2.26 -8.80 -5.59
N LEU A 125 2.43 -7.48 -5.36
CA LEU A 125 1.37 -6.48 -5.30
C LEU A 125 0.82 -6.11 -6.69
N GLU A 126 -0.50 -6.07 -6.84
CA GLU A 126 -1.23 -5.76 -8.08
C GLU A 126 -2.04 -4.45 -7.98
N SER A 127 -2.47 -4.09 -6.77
CA SER A 127 -3.18 -2.84 -6.46
C SER A 127 -2.63 -2.15 -5.22
N LEU A 128 -2.49 -0.83 -5.28
CA LEU A 128 -2.01 0.00 -4.19
C LEU A 128 -2.90 1.24 -4.08
N ASP A 129 -3.50 1.43 -2.92
CA ASP A 129 -4.24 2.64 -2.55
C ASP A 129 -3.45 3.35 -1.45
N ILE A 130 -3.12 4.62 -1.65
CA ILE A 130 -2.38 5.42 -0.69
C ILE A 130 -3.16 6.68 -0.37
N GLU A 131 -3.51 6.82 0.89
CA GLU A 131 -4.03 8.06 1.46
C GLU A 131 -2.85 8.89 1.99
N MET A 132 -2.71 10.12 1.51
CA MET A 132 -1.60 11.01 1.85
C MET A 132 -2.05 12.38 2.35
N ASN A 133 -1.35 12.87 3.37
CA ASN A 133 -1.44 14.25 3.85
C ASN A 133 -0.34 15.11 3.19
N ILE A 134 -0.69 16.31 2.74
CA ILE A 134 0.28 17.27 2.20
C ILE A 134 1.16 17.78 3.33
N ILE A 135 2.46 17.82 3.08
CA ILE A 135 3.44 18.45 3.96
C ILE A 135 3.41 19.95 3.63
N GLN A 136 3.23 20.80 4.66
CA GLN A 136 2.86 22.22 4.56
C GLN A 136 3.81 23.14 3.75
N ASP A 137 4.90 22.62 3.19
CA ASP A 137 5.96 23.42 2.58
C ASP A 137 6.19 23.16 1.07
N THR A 138 5.43 22.26 0.43
CA THR A 138 5.62 21.97 -1.00
C THR A 138 4.32 21.89 -1.78
N SER A 139 4.21 22.70 -2.84
CA SER A 139 3.16 22.63 -3.87
C SER A 139 3.33 21.49 -4.87
N ILE A 140 4.49 20.81 -4.85
CA ILE A 140 4.80 19.70 -5.75
C ILE A 140 4.71 18.39 -4.99
N PHE A 141 3.84 17.52 -5.46
CA PHE A 141 3.69 16.17 -4.96
C PHE A 141 4.53 15.18 -5.76
N THR A 142 5.19 14.33 -5.00
CA THR A 142 5.92 13.16 -5.48
C THR A 142 5.51 11.96 -4.64
N LEU A 143 5.42 10.79 -5.28
CA LEU A 143 5.29 9.53 -4.55
C LEU A 143 6.35 9.45 -3.45
N PRO A 144 6.00 9.01 -2.22
CA PRO A 144 6.96 8.83 -1.15
C PRO A 144 8.07 7.85 -1.57
N PRO A 145 9.25 7.92 -0.95
CA PRO A 145 10.31 6.96 -1.20
C PRO A 145 9.80 5.53 -1.02
N THR A 146 9.95 4.70 -2.06
CA THR A 146 9.50 3.31 -2.05
C THR A 146 10.69 2.37 -2.04
N LYS A 147 10.55 1.25 -1.32
CA LYS A 147 11.50 0.13 -1.34
C LYS A 147 10.75 -1.15 -1.67
N ILE A 148 11.19 -1.81 -2.73
CA ILE A 148 10.53 -3.03 -3.21
C ILE A 148 11.16 -4.22 -2.49
N ILE A 149 10.32 -5.06 -1.89
CA ILE A 149 10.73 -6.26 -1.15
C ILE A 149 10.28 -7.50 -1.91
N ASN A 150 11.19 -8.46 -2.08
CA ASN A 150 10.86 -9.72 -2.74
C ASN A 150 10.21 -10.67 -1.75
N ASN A 151 8.90 -10.89 -1.87
CA ASN A 151 8.14 -11.79 -0.99
C ASN A 151 7.66 -13.06 -1.69
N ASP A 152 7.75 -13.14 -3.02
CA ASP A 152 7.22 -14.23 -3.83
C ASP A 152 8.29 -15.01 -4.63
N ASN A 153 9.57 -14.84 -4.26
CA ASN A 153 10.73 -15.47 -4.89
C ASN A 153 10.86 -15.21 -6.40
N THR A 154 10.21 -14.18 -6.92
CA THR A 154 10.37 -13.78 -8.31
C THR A 154 11.71 -13.08 -8.48
N LYS A 155 12.40 -13.31 -9.60
CA LYS A 155 13.71 -12.68 -9.87
C LYS A 155 13.59 -11.31 -10.55
N ASP A 156 12.37 -10.83 -10.77
CA ASP A 156 12.08 -9.93 -11.88
C ASP A 156 11.41 -8.62 -11.46
N ASN A 157 12.07 -7.84 -10.59
CA ASN A 157 11.77 -6.43 -10.52
C ASN A 157 12.89 -5.62 -11.20
N PRO A 158 12.64 -5.00 -12.37
CA PRO A 158 13.66 -4.23 -13.06
C PRO A 158 14.28 -3.15 -12.16
N LEU A 159 15.60 -2.98 -12.21
CA LEU A 159 16.32 -2.06 -11.32
C LEU A 159 15.87 -0.59 -11.43
N HIS A 160 15.26 -0.22 -12.55
CA HIS A 160 14.78 1.14 -12.79
C HIS A 160 13.34 1.37 -12.32
N PHE A 161 12.65 0.33 -11.84
CA PHE A 161 11.27 0.46 -11.39
C PHE A 161 11.17 1.06 -10.00
N VAL A 162 10.30 2.08 -9.87
CA VAL A 162 9.97 2.72 -8.59
C VAL A 162 8.82 2.03 -7.86
N LEU A 163 8.08 1.14 -8.54
CA LEU A 163 6.95 0.37 -8.00
C LEU A 163 7.10 -1.11 -8.38
N PRO A 164 6.46 -2.05 -7.66
CA PRO A 164 6.48 -3.47 -8.02
C PRO A 164 6.04 -3.71 -9.47
N HIS A 165 6.72 -4.61 -10.18
CA HIS A 165 6.45 -4.88 -11.59
C HIS A 165 5.03 -5.37 -11.89
N ARG A 166 4.36 -6.00 -10.92
CA ARG A 166 2.98 -6.49 -11.04
C ARG A 166 1.94 -5.44 -10.75
N LEU A 167 2.33 -4.29 -10.19
CA LEU A 167 1.41 -3.25 -9.80
C LEU A 167 0.76 -2.64 -11.06
N LYS A 168 -0.55 -2.87 -11.21
CA LYS A 168 -1.36 -2.36 -12.33
C LYS A 168 -2.22 -1.19 -11.92
N ASN A 169 -2.71 -1.19 -10.68
CA ASN A 169 -3.63 -0.18 -10.18
C ASN A 169 -2.94 0.64 -9.08
N LEU A 170 -2.96 1.96 -9.24
CA LEU A 170 -2.46 2.90 -8.25
C LEU A 170 -3.53 3.96 -7.99
N GLU A 171 -4.03 4.00 -6.76
CA GLU A 171 -4.92 5.04 -6.26
C GLU A 171 -4.18 5.89 -5.25
N ILE A 172 -4.29 7.21 -5.40
CA ILE A 172 -3.68 8.19 -4.51
C ILE A 172 -4.79 9.13 -4.07
N SER A 173 -5.11 9.11 -2.79
CA SER A 173 -6.06 10.06 -2.19
C SER A 173 -5.30 11.10 -1.37
N CYS A 174 -5.70 12.36 -1.51
CA CYS A 174 -5.13 13.48 -0.78
C CYS A 174 -6.21 14.17 0.06
N VAL A 175 -6.05 14.12 1.37
CA VAL A 175 -7.10 14.48 2.34
C VAL A 175 -6.96 15.91 2.89
N GLN A 176 -5.79 16.53 2.72
CA GLN A 176 -5.55 17.88 3.24
C GLN A 176 -4.74 18.70 2.22
N VAL A 177 -5.39 19.66 1.58
CA VAL A 177 -4.73 20.73 0.80
C VAL A 177 -5.11 22.06 1.43
N SER A 178 -4.14 22.94 1.64
CA SER A 178 -4.44 24.32 2.01
C SER A 178 -5.08 25.01 0.80
N ASP A 179 -6.22 25.69 1.00
CA ASP A 179 -6.96 26.41 -0.06
C ASP A 179 -6.13 27.44 -0.83
N GLU A 180 -4.95 27.81 -0.32
CA GLU A 180 -4.11 28.89 -0.84
C GLU A 180 -2.98 28.45 -1.78
N ASN A 181 -2.79 27.15 -2.02
CA ASN A 181 -1.64 26.67 -2.80
C ASN A 181 -2.01 25.96 -4.10
N ASP A 182 -1.43 26.43 -5.20
CA ASP A 182 -1.35 25.69 -6.46
C ASP A 182 -0.73 24.32 -6.17
N PHE A 183 -1.39 23.25 -6.59
CA PHE A 183 -0.92 21.88 -6.40
C PHE A 183 -0.53 21.24 -7.73
N SER A 184 0.62 20.58 -7.76
CA SER A 184 1.15 19.91 -8.94
C SER A 184 1.62 18.50 -8.62
N ASN A 185 1.18 17.51 -9.40
CA ASN A 185 1.61 16.11 -9.28
C ASN A 185 2.61 15.75 -10.37
N ARG A 186 3.78 15.25 -9.98
CA ARG A 186 4.72 14.64 -10.94
C ARG A 186 4.40 13.16 -11.14
N ILE A 187 3.76 12.85 -12.27
CA ILE A 187 3.42 11.48 -12.67
C ILE A 187 4.47 10.84 -13.60
N ASP A 188 5.51 11.59 -14.01
CA ASP A 188 6.53 11.08 -14.93
C ASP A 188 7.29 9.85 -14.40
N PRO A 189 7.61 9.70 -13.09
CA PRO A 189 8.23 8.46 -12.60
C PRO A 189 7.27 7.28 -12.67
N ILE A 190 5.96 7.50 -12.45
CA ILE A 190 4.94 6.44 -12.54
C ILE A 190 4.84 5.98 -14.00
N ILE A 191 4.75 6.90 -14.95
CA ILE A 191 4.66 6.57 -16.37
C ILE A 191 5.92 5.85 -16.86
N ASN A 192 7.10 6.39 -16.54
CA ASN A 192 8.36 5.96 -17.14
C ASN A 192 9.05 4.80 -16.41
N CYS A 193 8.79 4.64 -15.11
CA CYS A 193 9.51 3.74 -14.22
C CYS A 193 8.57 2.80 -13.45
N SER A 194 7.40 2.48 -13.99
CA SER A 194 6.51 1.46 -13.42
C SER A 194 5.72 0.73 -14.51
N ASN A 195 4.93 -0.25 -14.10
CA ASN A 195 3.98 -0.99 -14.93
C ASN A 195 2.51 -0.62 -14.67
N VAL A 196 2.25 0.48 -13.97
CA VAL A 196 0.88 0.95 -13.68
C VAL A 196 0.12 1.15 -14.99
N GLU A 197 -1.10 0.61 -15.04
CA GLU A 197 -2.06 0.68 -16.14
C GLU A 197 -3.24 1.58 -15.80
N HIS A 198 -3.60 1.68 -14.52
CA HIS A 198 -4.68 2.53 -14.04
C HIS A 198 -4.16 3.41 -12.90
N LEU A 199 -4.14 4.73 -13.12
CA LEU A 199 -3.76 5.73 -12.13
C LEU A 199 -4.97 6.59 -11.78
N LYS A 200 -5.40 6.52 -10.53
CA LYS A 200 -6.44 7.38 -9.98
C LYS A 200 -5.84 8.30 -8.94
N MET A 201 -6.10 9.59 -9.04
CA MET A 201 -5.72 10.57 -8.03
C MET A 201 -6.93 11.41 -7.65
N SER A 202 -7.26 11.41 -6.37
CA SER A 202 -8.40 12.14 -5.81
C SER A 202 -7.91 13.17 -4.81
N ILE A 203 -8.19 14.45 -5.06
CA ILE A 203 -7.80 15.57 -4.20
C ILE A 203 -9.06 16.19 -3.58
N LEU A 204 -9.19 16.13 -2.26
CA LEU A 204 -10.24 16.79 -1.47
C LEU A 204 -11.68 16.60 -1.99
N HIS A 205 -12.03 15.44 -2.56
CA HIS A 205 -13.35 15.19 -3.18
C HIS A 205 -13.74 16.12 -4.36
N PHE A 206 -12.88 17.06 -4.77
CA PHE A 206 -13.21 18.05 -5.81
C PHE A 206 -12.55 17.73 -7.16
N ILE A 207 -11.37 17.11 -7.15
CA ILE A 207 -10.63 16.81 -8.38
C ILE A 207 -10.31 15.33 -8.40
N ASP A 208 -10.94 14.62 -9.34
CA ASP A 208 -10.63 13.24 -9.67
C ASP A 208 -9.90 13.20 -11.01
N LEU A 209 -8.63 12.83 -10.97
CA LEU A 209 -7.87 12.45 -12.14
C LEU A 209 -7.92 10.93 -12.27
N ASN A 210 -8.46 10.45 -13.38
CA ASN A 210 -8.47 9.02 -13.69
C ASN A 210 -7.78 8.82 -15.05
N ILE A 211 -6.64 8.13 -15.05
CA ILE A 211 -5.81 7.93 -16.25
C ILE A 211 -5.60 6.45 -16.49
N ASP A 212 -5.94 6.00 -17.69
CA ASP A 212 -5.54 4.73 -18.25
C ASP A 212 -4.22 4.89 -19.01
N ILE A 213 -3.22 4.08 -18.65
CA ILE A 213 -1.87 4.11 -19.20
C ILE A 213 -1.63 2.83 -20.00
N ARG A 214 -1.53 2.95 -21.33
CA ARG A 214 -1.22 1.84 -22.22
C ARG A 214 0.16 1.99 -22.83
N ARG A 215 1.03 1.01 -22.58
CA ARG A 215 2.35 0.93 -23.22
C ARG A 215 2.20 0.23 -24.58
N LEU A 216 2.72 0.85 -25.63
CA LEU A 216 2.62 0.38 -27.00
C LEU A 216 3.93 -0.31 -27.42
N ASP A 217 3.85 -1.25 -28.36
CA ASP A 217 5.00 -2.05 -28.82
C ASP A 217 6.12 -1.21 -29.46
N ASN A 218 5.79 0.01 -29.90
CA ASN A 218 6.75 0.96 -30.48
C ASN A 218 7.48 1.82 -29.43
N GLY A 219 7.30 1.53 -28.14
CA GLY A 219 7.90 2.28 -27.03
C GLY A 219 7.22 3.62 -26.72
N CYS A 220 6.07 3.90 -27.34
CA CYS A 220 5.22 5.01 -26.94
C CYS A 220 4.30 4.61 -25.78
N VAL A 221 3.87 5.60 -25.01
CA VAL A 221 2.85 5.46 -23.97
C VAL A 221 1.64 6.27 -24.37
N MET A 222 0.48 5.63 -24.41
CA MET A 222 -0.81 6.30 -24.58
C MET A 222 -1.42 6.52 -23.20
N MET A 223 -1.88 7.73 -22.94
CA MET A 223 -2.63 8.08 -21.73
C MET A 223 -4.03 8.50 -22.13
N ASN A 224 -5.04 7.97 -21.46
CA ASN A 224 -6.44 8.33 -21.67
C ASN A 224 -7.09 8.76 -20.35
N LEU A 225 -7.88 9.83 -20.36
CA LEU A 225 -8.63 10.27 -19.18
C LEU A 225 -9.91 9.45 -19.02
N GLY A 226 -9.79 8.29 -18.36
CA GLY A 226 -10.89 7.35 -18.10
C GLY A 226 -11.71 7.01 -19.35
N GLU A 227 -13.04 7.16 -19.26
CA GLU A 227 -13.97 6.86 -20.36
C GLU A 227 -14.00 7.95 -21.47
N THR A 228 -13.26 9.04 -21.31
CA THR A 228 -13.26 10.10 -22.31
C THR A 228 -12.31 9.78 -23.46
N PHE A 229 -12.50 10.38 -24.63
CA PHE A 229 -11.55 10.31 -25.76
C PHE A 229 -10.39 11.31 -25.62
N PHE A 230 -10.28 11.97 -24.46
CA PHE A 230 -9.22 12.95 -24.21
C PHE A 230 -7.97 12.23 -23.71
N GLY A 231 -6.93 12.29 -24.52
CA GLY A 231 -5.69 11.61 -24.25
C GLY A 231 -4.55 12.11 -25.12
N GLY A 232 -3.36 11.54 -24.88
CA GLY A 232 -2.15 11.88 -25.63
C GLY A 232 -1.26 10.67 -25.78
N ILE A 233 -0.51 10.63 -26.89
CA ILE A 233 0.57 9.66 -27.09
C ILE A 233 1.88 10.37 -26.81
N TYR A 234 2.62 9.87 -25.83
CA TYR A 234 3.93 10.36 -25.44
C TYR A 234 4.99 9.34 -25.87
N ARG A 235 6.06 9.81 -26.54
CA ARG A 235 7.18 8.95 -26.90
C ARG A 235 8.22 8.98 -25.78
N GLN A 236 8.43 7.83 -25.15
CA GLN A 236 9.44 7.69 -24.12
C GLN A 236 10.84 7.70 -24.75
N GLN A 237 11.63 8.75 -24.52
CA GLN A 237 13.05 8.73 -24.89
C GLN A 237 13.80 7.85 -23.88
N HIS A 238 13.99 6.57 -24.21
CA HIS A 238 14.89 5.71 -23.43
C HIS A 238 16.31 6.31 -23.44
N ARG A 239 16.76 6.84 -22.30
CA ARG A 239 18.16 7.29 -22.08
C ARG A 239 19.19 6.13 -22.07
N LEU A 240 18.84 4.94 -22.55
CA LEU A 240 19.72 3.76 -22.58
C LEU A 240 20.86 3.85 -23.62
N GLY A 241 20.83 4.83 -24.53
CA GLY A 241 21.87 5.02 -25.55
C GLY A 241 23.26 5.39 -25.02
N ASN A 242 23.40 5.84 -23.77
CA ASN A 242 24.69 6.35 -23.26
C ASN A 242 25.57 5.31 -22.56
N ILE A 243 25.06 4.11 -22.24
CA ILE A 243 25.86 3.10 -21.52
C ILE A 243 26.65 2.20 -22.48
N ILE A 244 26.18 2.02 -23.72
CA ILE A 244 26.87 1.16 -24.72
C ILE A 244 28.04 1.93 -25.39
N GLY A 245 28.03 3.26 -25.36
CA GLY A 245 29.07 4.09 -26.00
C GLY A 245 30.39 4.24 -25.24
N MET A 246 30.47 3.83 -23.96
CA MET A 246 31.69 4.03 -23.14
C MET A 246 32.61 2.81 -23.05
N ARG A 247 32.31 1.68 -23.72
CA ARG A 247 33.13 0.45 -23.62
C ARG A 247 34.05 0.16 -24.81
N ILE A 248 34.21 1.07 -25.76
CA ILE A 248 35.14 0.91 -26.89
C ILE A 248 35.99 2.17 -27.09
N LYS A 249 36.88 2.48 -26.14
CA LYS A 249 38.12 3.23 -26.39
C LYS A 249 39.21 2.74 -25.44
N GLY A 250 39.85 1.65 -25.85
CA GLY A 250 41.06 1.12 -25.26
C GLY A 250 41.89 0.48 -26.36
N HIS A 251 42.57 1.32 -27.15
CA HIS A 251 43.73 0.98 -27.96
C HIS A 251 44.83 1.98 -27.60
#